data_AF-A0A915MDU0-F1
#
_entry.id   AF-A0A915MDU0-F1
#
_cell.length_a   1.000
_cell.length_b   1.000
_cell.length_c   1.000
_cell.angle_alpha   90.00
_cell.angle_beta   90.00
_cell.angle_gamma   90.00
#
_symmetry.space_group_name_H-M   'P 1'
#
loop_
_entity.id
_entity.type
_entity.pdbx_description
1 polymer ?
#
loop_
_entity_poly.entity_id
_entity_poly.type
_entity_poly.pdbx_seq_one_letter_code
_entity_poly.pdbx_strand_id
1 'polypeptide(L)'
;MEKDNIPARFQLGIIQLRLGNYKRAIEHLEFINNKVPNCAKCLLPLGDAYVLDGNFSEAIDTFDKALRLETDLDLALTKVSLLRCINKIFEVMENQHENLLDTIKDVEMFKEKMRRIYQLEELIESNRAPVEARLQAKLAYEHFEYGALPFANCREGIQWNGGRRERK
;
A
#
# COMPACT_ATOMS: atom_id res chain seq x y z
N MET A 1 0.92 -3.06 56.69
CA MET A 1 1.04 -4.10 55.64
C MET A 1 -0.33 -4.74 55.48
N GLU A 2 -1.24 -4.12 54.73
CA GLU A 2 -2.53 -4.74 54.39
C GLU A 2 -2.28 -5.72 53.24
N LYS A 3 -2.32 -7.00 53.58
CA LYS A 3 -1.92 -8.12 52.76
C LYS A 3 -3.07 -8.45 51.79
N ASP A 4 -2.97 -7.96 50.56
CA ASP A 4 -3.76 -8.36 49.39
C ASP A 4 -5.27 -8.56 49.63
N ASN A 5 -6.01 -7.50 49.94
CA ASN A 5 -7.47 -7.54 49.91
C ASN A 5 -7.97 -7.55 48.45
N ILE A 6 -8.20 -8.75 47.91
CA ILE A 6 -8.64 -8.96 46.51
C ILE A 6 -9.93 -8.19 46.18
N PRO A 7 -11.00 -8.23 47.00
CA PRO A 7 -12.19 -7.40 46.77
C PRO A 7 -11.90 -5.90 46.69
N ALA A 8 -11.09 -5.37 47.60
CA ALA A 8 -10.75 -3.94 47.60
C ALA A 8 -9.94 -3.55 46.34
N ARG A 9 -8.99 -4.40 45.94
CA ARG A 9 -8.19 -4.20 44.73
C ARG A 9 -9.04 -4.32 43.47
N PHE A 10 -10.04 -5.20 43.46
CA PHE A 10 -10.99 -5.32 42.35
C PHE A 10 -11.79 -4.03 42.19
N GLN A 11 -12.35 -3.51 43.29
CA GLN A 11 -13.05 -2.22 43.25
C GLN A 11 -12.14 -1.08 42.80
N LEU A 12 -10.88 -1.06 43.24
CA LEU A 12 -9.90 -0.09 42.76
C LEU A 12 -9.68 -0.19 41.25
N GLY A 13 -9.54 -1.41 40.71
CA GLY A 13 -9.44 -1.63 39.27
C GLY A 13 -10.66 -1.09 38.51
N ILE A 14 -11.88 -1.35 38.99
CA ILE A 14 -13.12 -0.81 38.41
C ILE A 14 -13.17 0.72 38.48
N ILE A 15 -12.75 1.31 39.59
CA ILE A 15 -12.71 2.77 39.75
C ILE A 15 -11.71 3.37 38.77
N GLN A 16 -10.51 2.80 38.63
CA GLN A 16 -9.51 3.28 37.67
C GLN A 16 -10.02 3.20 36.23
N LEU A 17 -10.72 2.11 35.88
CA LEU A 17 -11.42 1.94 34.59
C LEU A 17 -12.38 3.10 34.31
N ARG A 18 -13.24 3.42 35.30
CA ARG A 18 -14.23 4.51 35.19
C ARG A 18 -13.58 5.89 35.14
N LEU A 19 -12.41 6.05 35.75
CA LEU A 19 -11.63 7.29 35.72
C LEU A 19 -10.84 7.48 34.43
N GLY A 20 -10.86 6.50 33.50
CA GLY A 20 -10.08 6.57 32.26
C GLY A 20 -8.62 6.13 32.41
N ASN A 21 -8.22 5.67 33.60
CA ASN A 21 -6.85 5.23 33.88
C ASN A 21 -6.67 3.75 33.52
N TYR A 22 -6.81 3.41 32.23
CA TYR A 22 -6.91 2.03 31.76
C TYR A 22 -5.68 1.18 32.12
N LYS A 23 -4.46 1.68 31.91
CA LYS A 23 -3.22 0.97 32.29
C LYS A 23 -3.17 0.57 33.76
N ARG A 24 -3.52 1.49 34.67
CA ARG A 24 -3.60 1.19 36.11
C ARG A 24 -4.72 0.21 36.43
N ALA A 25 -5.84 0.30 35.72
CA ALA A 25 -6.92 -0.67 35.87
C ALA A 25 -6.48 -2.07 35.46
N ILE A 26 -5.77 -2.20 34.33
CA ILE A 26 -5.17 -3.45 33.84
C ILE A 26 -4.22 -4.00 34.91
N GLU A 27 -3.29 -3.20 35.45
CA GLU A 27 -2.37 -3.65 36.51
C GLU A 27 -3.09 -4.24 37.74
N HIS A 28 -4.19 -3.62 38.18
CA HIS A 28 -4.97 -4.13 39.30
C HIS A 28 -5.73 -5.40 38.94
N LEU A 29 -6.32 -5.46 37.76
CA LEU A 29 -7.15 -6.58 37.28
C LEU A 29 -6.32 -7.80 36.88
N GLU A 30 -5.15 -7.61 36.27
CA GLU A 30 -4.18 -8.69 35.99
C GLU A 30 -3.65 -9.30 37.28
N PHE A 31 -3.34 -8.48 38.29
CA PHE A 31 -2.95 -9.00 39.60
C PHE A 31 -4.04 -9.90 40.20
N ILE A 32 -5.30 -9.50 40.06
CA ILE A 32 -6.43 -10.30 40.55
C ILE A 32 -6.56 -11.59 39.75
N ASN A 33 -6.41 -11.53 38.43
CA ASN A 33 -6.42 -12.71 37.57
C ASN A 33 -5.28 -13.69 37.95
N ASN A 34 -4.11 -13.18 38.34
CA ASN A 34 -2.99 -14.00 38.79
C ASN A 34 -3.21 -14.63 40.18
N LYS A 35 -3.93 -13.94 41.08
CA LYS A 35 -4.22 -14.43 42.44
C LYS A 35 -5.45 -15.34 42.51
N VAL A 36 -6.44 -15.07 41.67
CA VAL A 36 -7.69 -15.82 41.54
C VAL A 36 -7.81 -16.27 40.09
N PRO A 37 -7.03 -17.29 39.68
CA PRO A 37 -7.16 -17.85 38.36
C PRO A 37 -8.57 -18.42 38.18
N ASN A 38 -9.10 -18.34 36.97
CA ASN A 38 -10.41 -18.87 36.59
C ASN A 38 -11.64 -18.09 37.12
N CYS A 39 -11.49 -16.81 37.48
CA CYS A 39 -12.64 -15.95 37.77
C CYS A 39 -13.20 -15.30 36.48
N ALA A 40 -14.20 -15.93 35.86
CA ALA A 40 -14.86 -15.40 34.64
C ALA A 40 -15.37 -13.96 34.83
N LYS A 41 -15.97 -13.66 35.99
CA LYS A 41 -16.44 -12.31 36.37
C LYS A 41 -15.32 -11.28 36.50
N CYS A 42 -14.09 -11.71 36.79
CA CYS A 42 -12.93 -10.84 36.91
C CYS A 42 -12.30 -10.55 35.53
N LEU A 43 -12.45 -11.47 34.58
CA LEU A 43 -11.95 -11.34 33.22
C LEU A 43 -12.77 -10.34 32.40
N LEU A 44 -14.07 -10.15 32.70
CA LEU A 44 -14.91 -9.16 32.01
C LEU A 44 -14.37 -7.73 32.12
N PRO A 45 -14.15 -7.17 33.33
CA PRO A 45 -13.55 -5.85 33.46
C PRO A 45 -12.14 -5.77 32.90
N LEU A 46 -11.36 -6.86 32.96
CA LEU A 46 -10.01 -6.87 32.40
C LEU A 46 -10.07 -6.75 30.87
N GLY A 47 -10.96 -7.49 30.22
CA GLY A 47 -11.23 -7.37 28.79
C GLY A 47 -11.69 -5.95 28.43
N ASP A 48 -12.60 -5.37 29.21
CA ASP A 48 -13.04 -3.97 29.02
C ASP A 48 -11.89 -2.98 29.15
N ALA A 49 -10.99 -3.19 30.11
CA ALA A 49 -9.82 -2.34 30.29
C ALA A 49 -8.86 -2.42 29.10
N TYR A 50 -8.64 -3.62 28.54
CA TYR A 50 -7.85 -3.78 27.32
C TYR A 50 -8.51 -3.12 26.09
N VAL A 51 -9.84 -3.23 25.94
CA VAL A 51 -10.57 -2.54 24.85
C VAL A 51 -10.36 -1.04 24.93
N LEU A 52 -10.49 -0.47 26.14
CA LEU A 52 -10.38 0.97 26.34
C LEU A 52 -8.93 1.49 26.24
N ASP A 53 -7.93 0.64 26.52
CA ASP A 53 -6.51 0.95 26.28
C ASP A 53 -6.12 0.81 24.80
N GLY A 54 -6.96 0.17 23.97
CA GLY A 54 -6.72 -0.07 22.54
C GLY A 54 -6.09 -1.42 22.20
N ASN A 55 -5.88 -2.29 23.20
CA ASN A 55 -5.26 -3.61 23.03
C ASN A 55 -6.33 -4.66 22.67
N PHE A 56 -6.81 -4.62 21.43
CA PHE A 56 -7.94 -5.45 21.00
C PHE A 56 -7.63 -6.95 20.97
N SER A 57 -6.39 -7.35 20.70
CA SER A 57 -5.92 -8.75 20.75
C SER A 57 -6.08 -9.34 22.15
N GLU A 58 -5.54 -8.66 23.15
CA GLU A 58 -5.56 -9.07 24.55
C GLU A 58 -6.98 -9.05 25.10
N ALA A 59 -7.81 -8.09 24.67
CA ALA A 59 -9.22 -8.07 25.00
C ALA A 59 -9.96 -9.32 24.50
N ILE A 60 -9.79 -9.68 23.21
CA ILE A 60 -10.41 -10.87 22.61
C ILE A 60 -9.99 -12.13 23.36
N ASP A 61 -8.68 -12.29 23.60
CA ASP A 61 -8.15 -13.45 24.34
C ASP A 61 -8.71 -13.55 25.76
N THR A 62 -8.84 -12.41 26.43
CA THR A 62 -9.35 -12.32 27.81
C THR A 62 -10.83 -12.69 27.87
N PHE A 63 -11.64 -12.19 26.95
CA PHE A 63 -13.05 -12.55 26.89
C PHE A 63 -13.27 -13.99 26.41
N ASP A 64 -12.45 -14.52 25.51
CA ASP A 64 -12.49 -15.94 25.13
C ASP A 64 -12.15 -16.85 26.31
N LYS A 65 -11.19 -16.44 27.16
CA LYS A 65 -10.95 -17.12 28.44
C LYS A 65 -12.18 -17.06 29.34
N ALA A 66 -12.87 -15.92 29.43
CA ALA A 66 -14.08 -15.78 30.23
C ALA A 66 -15.20 -16.73 29.74
N LEU A 67 -15.43 -16.80 28.43
CA LEU A 67 -16.42 -17.68 27.80
C LEU A 67 -16.11 -19.17 27.94
N ARG A 68 -14.83 -19.55 28.00
CA ARG A 68 -14.41 -20.93 28.29
C ARG A 68 -14.70 -21.35 29.74
N LEU A 69 -14.71 -20.40 30.67
CA LEU A 69 -14.96 -20.65 32.09
C LEU A 69 -16.45 -20.64 32.42
N GLU A 70 -17.18 -19.65 31.90
CA GLU A 70 -18.62 -19.53 32.02
C GLU A 70 -19.20 -19.31 30.63
N THR A 71 -19.88 -20.33 30.09
CA THR A 71 -20.46 -20.29 28.74
C THR A 71 -21.69 -19.40 28.65
N ASP A 72 -22.37 -19.13 29.78
CA ASP A 72 -23.59 -18.31 29.86
C ASP A 72 -23.27 -16.84 30.18
N LEU A 73 -22.30 -16.29 29.45
CA LEU A 73 -21.83 -14.92 29.62
C LEU A 73 -22.12 -14.12 28.36
N ASP A 74 -23.40 -13.88 28.10
CA ASP A 74 -23.92 -13.16 26.92
C ASP A 74 -23.19 -11.83 26.67
N LEU A 75 -22.84 -11.12 27.74
CA LEU A 75 -22.11 -9.86 27.66
C LEU A 75 -20.68 -10.04 27.11
N ALA A 76 -19.97 -11.12 27.47
CA ALA A 76 -18.66 -11.41 26.90
C ALA A 76 -18.76 -11.83 25.43
N LEU A 77 -19.76 -12.65 25.10
CA LEU A 77 -19.97 -13.14 23.73
C LEU A 77 -20.25 -12.00 22.75
N THR A 78 -21.13 -11.08 23.13
CA THR A 78 -21.45 -9.88 22.34
C THR A 78 -20.23 -8.99 22.14
N LYS A 79 -19.44 -8.75 23.20
CA LYS A 79 -18.20 -7.96 23.13
C LYS A 79 -17.13 -8.58 22.23
N VAL A 80 -16.86 -9.87 22.37
CA VAL A 80 -15.89 -10.59 21.50
C VAL A 80 -16.31 -10.56 20.05
N SER A 81 -17.59 -10.83 19.79
CA SER A 81 -18.11 -10.86 18.42
C SER A 81 -17.96 -9.49 17.76
N LEU A 82 -18.30 -8.42 18.48
CA LEU A 82 -18.11 -7.05 18.02
C LEU A 82 -16.63 -6.74 17.75
N LEU A 83 -15.73 -7.09 18.68
CA LEU A 83 -14.29 -6.86 18.52
C LEU A 83 -13.70 -7.60 17.33
N ARG A 84 -14.09 -8.85 17.10
CA ARG A 84 -13.65 -9.62 15.92
C ARG A 84 -14.14 -9.00 14.62
N CYS A 85 -15.38 -8.51 14.58
CA CYS A 85 -15.90 -7.77 13.43
C CYS A 85 -15.08 -6.49 13.17
N ILE A 86 -14.82 -5.71 14.22
CA ILE A 86 -14.02 -4.49 14.14
C ILE A 86 -12.60 -4.80 13.64
N ASN A 87 -11.94 -5.81 14.20
CA ASN A 87 -10.58 -6.19 13.81
C ASN A 87 -10.50 -6.60 12.34
N LYS A 88 -11.48 -7.37 11.85
CA LYS A 88 -11.57 -7.76 10.45
C LYS A 88 -11.80 -6.56 9.52
N ILE A 89 -12.58 -5.57 9.96
CA ILE A 89 -12.79 -4.34 9.19
C ILE A 89 -11.49 -3.54 9.09
N PHE A 90 -10.74 -3.41 10.19
CA PHE A 90 -9.44 -2.74 10.18
C PHE A 90 -8.45 -3.42 9.23
N GLU A 91 -8.32 -4.74 9.30
CA GLU A 91 -7.45 -5.50 8.40
C GLU A 91 -7.80 -5.27 6.92
N VAL A 92 -9.09 -5.26 6.57
CA VAL A 92 -9.53 -4.99 5.19
C VAL A 92 -9.23 -3.54 4.78
N MET A 93 -9.44 -2.58 5.68
CA MET A 93 -9.16 -1.17 5.41
C MET A 93 -7.67 -0.90 5.20
N GLU A 94 -6.80 -1.50 6.01
CA GLU A 94 -5.34 -1.40 5.88
C GLU A 94 -4.89 -1.96 4.52
N ASN A 95 -5.35 -3.15 4.16
CA ASN A 95 -5.06 -3.76 2.85
C ASN A 95 -5.55 -2.90 1.67
N GLN A 96 -6.75 -2.30 1.78
CA GLN A 96 -7.25 -1.39 0.75
C GLN A 96 -6.40 -0.12 0.63
N HIS A 97 -5.93 0.40 1.76
CA HIS A 97 -5.06 1.58 1.78
C HIS A 97 -3.72 1.29 1.09
N GLU A 98 -3.09 0.15 1.40
CA GLU A 98 -1.84 -0.29 0.76
C GLU A 98 -1.99 -0.47 -0.75
N ASN A 99 -3.04 -1.18 -1.18
CA ASN A 99 -3.33 -1.36 -2.62
C ASN A 99 -3.50 -0.01 -3.35
N LEU A 100 -4.20 0.95 -2.73
CA LEU A 100 -4.37 2.28 -3.30
C LEU A 100 -3.02 2.99 -3.46
N LEU A 101 -2.16 2.95 -2.43
CA LEU A 101 -0.83 3.55 -2.49
C LEU A 101 0.03 2.96 -3.61
N ASP A 102 -0.03 1.64 -3.82
CA ASP A 102 0.71 1.00 -4.89
C ASP A 102 0.18 1.36 -6.28
N THR A 103 -1.14 1.43 -6.47
CA THR A 103 -1.70 1.90 -7.75
C THR A 103 -1.32 3.35 -8.05
N ILE A 104 -1.21 4.22 -7.05
CA ILE A 104 -0.76 5.61 -7.23
C ILE A 104 0.70 5.63 -7.70
N LYS A 105 1.57 4.84 -7.06
CA LYS A 105 2.98 4.71 -7.48
C LYS A 105 3.10 4.23 -8.91
N ASP A 106 2.31 3.23 -9.30
CA ASP A 106 2.31 2.70 -10.67
C ASP A 106 1.90 3.76 -11.71
N VAL A 107 0.86 4.55 -11.39
CA VAL A 107 0.42 5.66 -12.24
C VAL A 107 1.50 6.74 -12.36
N GLU A 108 2.19 7.08 -11.28
CA GLU A 108 3.30 8.05 -11.30
C GLU A 108 4.47 7.55 -12.13
N MET A 109 4.86 6.28 -11.95
CA MET A 109 5.89 5.64 -12.77
C MET A 109 5.52 5.60 -14.25
N PHE A 110 4.26 5.30 -14.57
CA PHE A 110 3.77 5.30 -15.94
C PHE A 110 3.83 6.71 -16.55
N LYS A 111 3.40 7.73 -15.81
CA LYS A 111 3.48 9.14 -16.25
C LYS A 111 4.92 9.56 -16.56
N GLU A 112 5.88 9.18 -15.71
CA GLU A 112 7.28 9.51 -15.93
C GLU A 112 7.87 8.78 -17.15
N LYS A 113 7.50 7.51 -17.38
CA LYS A 113 7.85 6.78 -18.60
C LYS A 113 7.27 7.45 -19.84
N MET A 114 5.99 7.83 -19.81
CA MET A 114 5.33 8.51 -20.93
C MET A 114 6.00 9.84 -21.25
N ARG A 115 6.37 10.63 -20.23
CA ARG A 115 7.12 11.87 -20.42
C ARG A 115 8.42 11.64 -21.18
N ARG A 116 9.18 10.60 -20.81
CA ARG A 116 10.45 10.25 -21.49
C ARG A 116 10.21 9.81 -22.93
N ILE A 117 9.15 9.05 -23.20
CA ILE A 117 8.78 8.65 -24.56
C ILE A 117 8.52 9.88 -25.43
N TYR A 118 7.69 10.82 -24.97
CA TYR A 118 7.41 12.04 -25.72
C TYR A 118 8.66 12.89 -25.98
N GLN A 119 9.55 13.01 -24.99
CA GLN A 119 10.84 13.69 -25.18
C GLN A 119 11.72 13.00 -26.23
N LEU A 120 11.75 11.67 -26.25
CA LEU A 120 12.49 10.91 -27.24
C LEU A 120 11.88 11.04 -28.63
N GLU A 121 10.55 11.04 -28.76
CA GLU A 121 9.86 11.26 -30.03
C GLU A 121 10.21 12.64 -30.62
N GLU A 122 10.16 13.70 -29.81
CA GLU A 122 10.54 15.06 -30.23
C GLU A 122 12.01 15.13 -30.67
N LEU A 123 12.91 14.46 -29.94
CA LEU A 123 14.33 14.37 -30.30
C LEU A 123 14.55 13.58 -31.60
N ILE A 124 13.79 12.51 -31.83
CA ILE A 124 13.88 11.71 -33.06
C ILE A 124 13.37 12.53 -34.24
N GLU A 125 12.25 13.23 -34.09
CA GLU A 125 11.69 14.07 -35.15
C GLU A 125 12.60 15.22 -35.53
N SER A 126 13.16 15.94 -34.55
CA SER A 126 14.08 17.06 -34.79
C SER A 126 15.41 16.63 -35.42
N ASN A 127 15.94 15.45 -35.05
CA ASN A 127 17.17 14.90 -35.63
C ASN A 127 16.94 14.09 -36.92
N ARG A 128 15.69 13.93 -37.36
CA ARG A 128 15.38 13.12 -38.53
C ARG A 128 15.94 13.78 -39.77
N ALA A 129 16.75 13.05 -40.52
CA ALA A 129 17.21 13.51 -41.83
C ALA A 129 15.98 13.88 -42.71
N PRO A 130 16.10 14.92 -43.57
CA PRO A 130 15.02 15.32 -44.46
C PRO A 130 14.56 14.15 -45.32
N VAL A 131 13.30 14.20 -45.77
CA VAL A 131 12.66 13.10 -46.52
C VAL A 131 13.52 12.66 -47.71
N GLU A 132 14.12 13.61 -48.41
CA GLU A 132 14.99 13.36 -49.56
C GLU A 132 16.25 12.57 -49.19
N ALA A 133 16.95 12.97 -48.12
CA ALA A 133 18.14 12.27 -47.64
C ALA A 133 17.81 10.84 -47.17
N ARG A 134 16.65 10.66 -46.52
CA ARG A 134 16.17 9.33 -46.13
C ARG A 134 15.81 8.46 -47.33
N LEU A 135 15.15 9.05 -48.33
CA LEU A 135 14.78 8.37 -49.57
C LEU A 135 16.03 7.96 -50.35
N GLN A 136 17.01 8.85 -50.47
CA GLN A 136 18.29 8.56 -51.10
C GLN A 136 19.04 7.44 -50.37
N ALA A 137 19.13 7.50 -49.03
CA ALA A 137 19.77 6.43 -48.26
C ALA A 137 19.06 5.08 -48.43
N LYS A 138 17.72 5.07 -48.48
CA LYS A 138 16.92 3.85 -48.72
C LYS A 138 17.15 3.29 -50.13
N LEU A 139 17.10 4.14 -51.15
CA LEU A 139 17.34 3.74 -52.53
C LEU A 139 18.78 3.22 -52.73
N ALA A 140 19.76 3.85 -52.08
CA ALA A 140 21.14 3.40 -52.10
C ALA A 140 21.27 2.00 -51.46
N TYR A 141 20.66 1.80 -50.29
CA TYR A 141 20.63 0.49 -49.62
C TYR A 141 19.98 -0.59 -50.50
N GLU A 142 18.78 -0.34 -51.05
CA GLU A 142 18.07 -1.28 -51.93
C GLU A 142 18.88 -1.62 -53.18
N HIS A 143 19.59 -0.65 -53.76
CA HIS A 143 20.46 -0.86 -54.90
C HIS A 143 21.66 -1.77 -54.57
N PHE A 144 22.30 -1.57 -53.42
CA PHE A 144 23.43 -2.41 -53.02
C PHE A 144 23.01 -3.81 -52.57
N GLU A 145 21.79 -3.97 -52.04
CA GLU A 145 21.28 -5.25 -51.54
C GLU A 145 20.68 -6.13 -52.65
N TYR A 146 19.91 -5.55 -53.57
CA TYR A 146 19.18 -6.30 -54.62
C TYR A 146 19.65 -5.99 -56.06
N GLY A 147 20.59 -5.07 -56.24
CA GLY A 147 21.07 -4.62 -57.55
C GLY A 147 20.19 -3.52 -58.17
N ALA A 148 20.55 -3.09 -59.38
CA ALA A 148 19.75 -2.08 -60.11
C ALA A 148 18.34 -2.61 -60.40
N LEU A 149 17.31 -1.84 -59.99
CA LEU A 149 15.93 -2.14 -60.37
C LEU A 149 15.85 -2.20 -61.91
N PRO A 150 15.34 -3.28 -62.52
CA PRO A 150 15.42 -3.51 -63.96
C PRO A 150 14.78 -2.44 -64.86
N PHE A 151 14.04 -1.48 -64.27
CA PHE A 151 13.35 -0.40 -64.97
C PHE A 151 13.74 1.01 -64.49
N ALA A 152 14.74 1.15 -63.62
CA ALA A 152 15.21 2.44 -63.12
C ALA A 152 16.24 3.08 -64.05
N ASN A 153 15.82 3.55 -65.22
CA ASN A 153 16.63 4.46 -66.03
C ASN A 153 16.56 5.87 -65.43
N CYS A 154 17.37 6.15 -64.41
CA CYS A 154 17.59 7.52 -63.95
C CYS A 154 18.28 8.30 -65.08
N ARG A 155 17.59 9.27 -65.70
CA ARG A 155 18.27 10.25 -66.56
C ARG A 155 19.29 11.00 -65.71
N GLU A 156 20.54 10.99 -66.15
CA GLU A 156 21.63 11.78 -65.55
C GLU A 156 21.24 13.26 -65.49
N GLY A 157 20.81 13.71 -64.31
CA GLY A 157 20.45 15.09 -64.05
C GLY A 157 21.67 15.91 -63.65
N ILE A 158 22.14 16.74 -64.59
CA ILE A 158 22.96 17.95 -64.41
C ILE A 158 24.42 17.71 -63.96
N GLN A 159 25.35 17.83 -64.91
CA GLN A 159 26.78 18.04 -64.64
C GLN A 159 26.97 19.35 -63.86
N TRP A 160 27.44 19.24 -62.62
CA TRP A 160 27.87 20.37 -61.80
C TRP A 160 29.25 20.85 -62.29
N ASN A 161 29.27 21.74 -63.28
CA ASN A 161 30.50 22.42 -63.69
C ASN A 161 30.72 23.64 -62.79
N GLY A 162 31.66 23.51 -61.87
CA GLY A 162 32.06 24.58 -60.95
C GLY A 162 32.40 25.89 -61.66
N GLY A 163 31.76 26.96 -61.18
CA GLY A 163 32.30 28.32 -61.12
C GLY A 163 32.72 29.02 -62.42
N ARG A 164 31.81 29.81 -62.99
CA ARG A 164 32.05 31.25 -63.29
C ARG A 164 30.77 31.93 -63.78
N ARG A 165 30.37 33.01 -63.10
CA ARG A 165 29.46 34.03 -63.65
C ARG A 165 30.25 34.83 -64.68
N GLU A 166 29.82 34.84 -65.94
CA GLU A 166 30.16 35.95 -66.84
C GLU A 166 28.91 36.45 -67.55
N ARG A 167 28.77 37.78 -67.49
CA ARG A 167 27.73 38.60 -68.12
C ARG A 167 27.94 38.63 -69.63
N LYS A 168 26.85 38.65 -70.39
CA LYS A 168 26.56 39.69 -71.39
C LYS A 168 25.07 39.89 -71.49
#